data_AF-A0AAN6WHR3-F1
#
_entry.id   AF-A0AAN6WHR3-F1
#
_cell.length_a   1.000
_cell.length_b   1.000
_cell.length_c   1.000
_cell.angle_alpha   90.00
_cell.angle_beta   90.00
_cell.angle_gamma   90.00
#
_symmetry.space_group_name_H-M   'P 1'
#
loop_
_entity.id
_entity.type
_entity.pdbx_description
1 polymer ?
#
loop_
_entity_poly.entity_id
_entity_poly.type
_entity_poly.pdbx_seq_one_letter_code
_entity_poly.pdbx_strand_id
1 'polypeptide(L)'
;MSRPSSSKSNDSAKSTDSYASVLSEDSYIATFKPVDDDFKNLLEHVKMVENGRKILKERKVQSHEVKKRDPKDTERRTDWTPQMEADYLSYKKSVEALTVAKKAQEASEKLAKNSKKLDITTQEVNRRKALDDDEKWLNAAIAAATARLGFMTKYPNALSTPSTKTHIKAAEDNLNSAKTAKREIEIQKKKIAEIKVIEAKKAAAAAGKK
;
A
#
# COMPACT_ATOMS: atom_id res chain seq x y z
N MET A 1 -4.44 60.06 -9.13
CA MET A 1 -3.96 59.58 -7.81
C MET A 1 -5.17 59.06 -7.04
N SER A 2 -5.35 57.72 -7.03
CA SER A 2 -5.31 56.85 -5.82
C SER A 2 -6.54 57.03 -4.91
N ARG A 3 -7.67 56.38 -5.23
CA ARG A 3 -8.17 55.05 -4.78
C ARG A 3 -8.50 54.93 -3.27
N PRO A 4 -9.63 54.29 -2.91
CA PRO A 4 -10.27 54.44 -1.60
C PRO A 4 -9.87 53.36 -0.57
N SER A 5 -10.05 53.78 0.68
CA SER A 5 -10.29 53.07 1.95
C SER A 5 -10.45 51.54 1.95
N SER A 6 -9.77 50.98 2.94
CA SER A 6 -9.68 49.62 3.45
C SER A 6 -10.96 48.96 3.99
N SER A 7 -10.88 47.62 3.97
CA SER A 7 -11.37 46.65 4.97
C SER A 7 -12.85 46.22 4.98
N LYS A 8 -13.05 44.91 4.72
CA LYS A 8 -13.71 43.89 5.58
C LYS A 8 -13.62 42.55 4.83
N SER A 9 -12.74 41.61 5.20
CA SER A 9 -12.98 40.54 6.20
C SER A 9 -14.23 39.73 5.84
N ASN A 10 -14.17 38.73 4.96
CA ASN A 10 -13.71 37.35 5.14
C ASN A 10 -14.46 36.50 6.18
N ASP A 11 -14.97 35.37 5.68
CA ASP A 11 -15.19 34.05 6.33
C ASP A 11 -16.29 33.83 7.36
N SER A 12 -17.29 33.01 6.96
CA SER A 12 -17.95 32.05 7.85
C SER A 12 -18.60 30.87 7.08
N ALA A 13 -17.91 30.28 6.09
CA ALA A 13 -18.42 29.11 5.35
C ALA A 13 -17.50 27.86 5.41
N LYS A 14 -16.46 27.84 6.24
CA LYS A 14 -15.37 26.85 6.11
C LYS A 14 -15.50 25.54 6.88
N SER A 15 -16.48 25.38 7.78
CA SER A 15 -16.49 24.19 8.65
C SER A 15 -17.18 22.97 8.02
N THR A 16 -18.29 23.15 7.30
CA THR A 16 -19.08 22.05 6.71
C THR A 16 -18.42 21.48 5.46
N ASP A 17 -17.82 22.33 4.62
CA ASP A 17 -17.13 21.92 3.38
C ASP A 17 -15.91 21.04 3.64
N SER A 18 -15.15 21.30 4.72
CA SER A 18 -13.96 20.53 5.05
C SER A 18 -14.29 19.10 5.49
N TYR A 19 -15.39 18.92 6.24
CA TYR A 19 -15.85 17.60 6.68
C TYR A 19 -16.51 16.83 5.54
N ALA A 20 -17.35 17.51 4.73
CA ALA A 20 -17.93 16.92 3.52
C ALA A 20 -16.85 16.44 2.54
N SER A 21 -15.75 17.18 2.41
CA SER A 21 -14.61 16.79 1.57
C SER A 21 -13.86 15.56 2.10
N VAL A 22 -13.73 15.39 3.42
CA VAL A 22 -13.16 14.14 4.01
C VAL A 22 -14.07 12.93 3.71
N LEU A 23 -15.38 13.15 3.61
CA LEU A 23 -16.38 12.11 3.33
C LEU A 23 -16.61 11.85 1.84
N SER A 24 -16.14 12.71 0.94
CA SER A 24 -16.26 12.50 -0.51
C SER A 24 -15.39 11.33 -1.01
N GLU A 25 -15.49 10.99 -2.30
CA GLU A 25 -14.61 9.96 -2.88
C GLU A 25 -13.13 10.42 -2.84
N ASP A 26 -12.19 9.52 -2.50
CA ASP A 26 -10.77 9.85 -2.49
C ASP A 26 -10.24 9.86 -3.93
N SER A 27 -9.62 10.96 -4.38
CA SER A 27 -9.02 11.04 -5.72
C SER A 27 -7.93 9.98 -5.94
N TYR A 28 -7.32 9.45 -4.87
CA TYR A 28 -6.41 8.32 -4.95
C TYR A 28 -7.10 7.02 -5.39
N ILE A 29 -8.37 6.80 -5.03
CA ILE A 29 -9.16 5.66 -5.51
C ILE A 29 -9.29 5.70 -7.04
N ALA A 30 -9.38 6.91 -7.63
CA ALA A 30 -9.45 7.04 -9.08
C ALA A 30 -8.18 6.56 -9.81
N THR A 31 -7.05 6.41 -9.10
CA THR A 31 -5.80 5.89 -9.66
C THR A 31 -5.79 4.35 -9.81
N PHE A 32 -6.84 3.67 -9.34
CA PHE A 32 -7.03 2.22 -9.43
C PHE A 32 -7.81 1.76 -10.69
N LYS A 33 -7.99 2.61 -11.70
CA LYS A 33 -8.72 2.25 -12.93
C LYS A 33 -7.85 1.58 -14.00
N PRO A 34 -8.43 0.75 -14.89
CA PRO A 34 -9.81 0.22 -14.88
C PRO A 34 -9.94 -1.23 -14.40
N VAL A 35 -8.85 -1.87 -13.94
CA VAL A 35 -8.79 -3.33 -13.68
C VAL A 35 -8.66 -3.66 -12.19
N ASP A 36 -8.52 -2.67 -11.30
CA ASP A 36 -8.13 -2.93 -9.91
C ASP A 36 -9.30 -2.91 -8.90
N ASP A 37 -10.54 -3.16 -9.33
CA ASP A 37 -11.71 -3.22 -8.42
C ASP A 37 -11.50 -4.27 -7.32
N ASP A 38 -10.86 -5.40 -7.63
CA ASP A 38 -10.48 -6.42 -6.64
C ASP A 38 -9.49 -5.90 -5.60
N PHE A 39 -8.56 -5.04 -6.00
CA PHE A 39 -7.61 -4.42 -5.08
C PHE A 39 -8.29 -3.37 -4.21
N LYS A 40 -9.20 -2.57 -4.77
CA LYS A 40 -10.05 -1.64 -4.01
C LYS A 40 -10.86 -2.42 -2.96
N ASN A 41 -11.55 -3.48 -3.37
CA ASN A 41 -12.32 -4.34 -2.49
C ASN A 41 -11.45 -4.94 -1.37
N LEU A 42 -10.24 -5.39 -1.69
CA LEU A 42 -9.30 -5.89 -0.69
C LEU A 42 -8.98 -4.81 0.36
N LEU A 43 -8.66 -3.59 -0.07
CA LEU A 43 -8.36 -2.48 0.85
C LEU A 43 -9.56 -2.03 1.68
N GLU A 44 -10.78 -2.24 1.20
CA GLU A 44 -11.99 -1.94 1.97
C GLU A 44 -12.15 -2.82 3.22
N HIS A 45 -11.52 -4.00 3.23
CA HIS A 45 -11.53 -4.90 4.37
C HIS A 45 -10.34 -4.67 5.32
N VAL A 46 -9.30 -3.95 4.87
CA VAL A 46 -8.17 -3.57 5.71
C VAL A 46 -8.57 -2.41 6.61
N LYS A 47 -8.63 -2.67 7.91
CA LYS A 47 -8.94 -1.68 8.94
C LYS A 47 -7.70 -1.32 9.75
N MET A 48 -7.58 -0.05 10.08
CA MET A 48 -6.59 0.46 11.02
C MET A 48 -6.86 -0.11 12.41
N VAL A 49 -5.80 -0.51 13.13
CA VAL A 49 -5.93 -1.03 14.50
C VAL A 49 -6.31 0.09 15.46
N GLU A 50 -5.80 1.29 15.23
CA GLU A 50 -5.88 2.43 16.14
C GLU A 50 -7.29 3.04 16.23
N ASN A 51 -8.09 2.90 15.17
CA ASN A 51 -9.38 3.58 15.09
C ASN A 51 -10.46 2.82 14.29
N GLY A 52 -10.16 1.61 13.79
CA GLY A 52 -11.10 0.78 13.02
C GLY A 52 -11.51 1.32 11.65
N ARG A 53 -10.97 2.48 11.21
CA ARG A 53 -11.27 3.05 9.89
C ARG A 53 -10.66 2.18 8.80
N LYS A 54 -11.30 2.14 7.62
CA LYS A 54 -10.70 1.55 6.42
C LYS A 54 -9.41 2.29 6.08
N ILE A 55 -8.39 1.58 5.60
CA ILE A 55 -7.06 2.16 5.32
C ILE A 55 -7.09 3.35 4.34
N LEU A 56 -7.93 3.28 3.30
CA LEU A 56 -8.10 4.37 2.33
C LEU A 56 -8.72 5.61 2.99
N LYS A 57 -9.69 5.42 3.88
CA LYS A 57 -10.29 6.51 4.65
C LYS A 57 -9.26 7.14 5.58
N GLU A 58 -8.42 6.33 6.24
CA GLU A 58 -7.35 6.85 7.10
C GLU A 58 -6.35 7.69 6.31
N ARG A 59 -5.87 7.19 5.17
CA ARG A 59 -4.95 7.93 4.30
C ARG A 59 -5.55 9.28 3.89
N LYS A 60 -6.85 9.32 3.53
CA LYS A 60 -7.54 10.57 3.21
C LYS A 60 -7.61 11.52 4.41
N VAL A 61 -7.97 11.02 5.60
CA VAL A 61 -7.99 11.81 6.83
C VAL A 61 -6.62 12.44 7.09
N GLN A 62 -5.54 11.66 7.04
CA GLN A 62 -4.18 12.17 7.27
C GLN A 62 -3.79 13.23 6.23
N SER A 63 -4.16 13.05 4.97
CA SER A 63 -3.96 14.05 3.90
C SER A 63 -4.75 15.35 4.14
N HIS A 64 -5.91 15.28 4.78
CA HIS A 64 -6.67 16.47 5.18
C HIS A 64 -6.08 17.14 6.43
N GLU A 65 -5.73 16.36 7.45
CA GLU A 65 -5.16 16.90 8.69
C GLU A 65 -3.82 17.61 8.44
N VAL A 66 -2.95 17.06 7.59
CA VAL A 66 -1.66 17.69 7.28
C VAL A 66 -1.80 19.06 6.59
N LYS A 67 -2.92 19.34 5.91
CA LYS A 67 -3.19 20.65 5.29
C LYS A 67 -3.57 21.73 6.32
N LYS A 68 -4.02 21.33 7.51
CA LYS A 68 -4.38 22.24 8.60
C LYS A 68 -3.18 22.61 9.47
N ARG A 69 -2.07 21.87 9.37
CA ARG A 69 -0.85 22.09 10.14
C ARG A 69 -0.05 23.29 9.60
N ASP A 70 0.71 23.93 10.47
CA ASP A 70 1.63 25.00 10.07
C ASP A 70 2.66 24.46 9.05
N PRO A 71 2.72 25.00 7.82
CA PRO A 71 3.71 24.57 6.84
C PRO A 71 5.16 24.89 7.26
N LYS A 72 5.38 25.81 8.21
CA LYS A 72 6.70 26.17 8.74
C LYS A 72 7.16 25.29 9.91
N ASP A 73 6.29 24.41 10.41
CA ASP A 73 6.65 23.40 11.41
C ASP A 73 7.63 22.38 10.80
N THR A 74 8.91 22.72 10.88
CA THR A 74 10.05 21.94 10.36
C THR A 74 10.89 21.35 11.48
N GLU A 75 10.58 21.71 12.73
CA GLU A 75 11.34 21.32 13.90
C GLU A 75 11.25 19.81 14.13
N ARG A 76 12.40 19.21 14.42
CA ARG A 76 12.49 17.80 14.77
C ARG A 76 12.04 17.63 16.23
N ARG A 77 11.03 16.81 16.45
CA ARG A 77 10.63 16.37 17.80
C ARG A 77 11.71 15.44 18.36
N THR A 78 12.15 15.72 19.58
CA THR A 78 13.23 14.97 20.28
C THR A 78 12.80 14.47 21.65
N ASP A 79 11.63 14.88 22.11
CA ASP A 79 11.02 14.64 23.41
C ASP A 79 9.98 13.50 23.37
N TRP A 80 10.24 12.46 22.58
CA TRP A 80 9.30 11.34 22.48
C TRP A 80 9.24 10.55 23.78
N THR A 81 8.03 10.14 24.15
CA THR A 81 7.86 9.19 25.25
C THR A 81 8.45 7.83 24.88
N PRO A 82 8.87 7.00 25.85
CA PRO A 82 9.36 5.65 25.57
C PRO A 82 8.35 4.79 24.77
N GLN A 83 7.05 4.99 24.99
CA GLN A 83 6.02 4.29 24.23
C GLN A 83 5.96 4.75 22.76
N MET A 84 6.12 6.05 22.50
CA MET A 84 6.17 6.58 21.13
C MET A 84 7.37 6.03 20.38
N GLU A 85 8.53 5.95 21.03
CA GLU A 85 9.73 5.34 20.45
C GLU A 85 9.52 3.86 20.15
N ALA A 86 8.94 3.10 21.09
CA ALA A 86 8.63 1.68 20.88
C ALA A 86 7.68 1.47 19.70
N ASP A 87 6.62 2.27 19.59
CA ASP A 87 5.66 2.21 18.49
C ASP A 87 6.30 2.65 17.15
N TYR A 88 7.17 3.65 17.18
CA TYR A 88 7.95 4.09 16.02
C TYR A 88 8.84 2.95 15.50
N LEU A 89 9.57 2.29 16.40
CA LEU A 89 10.40 1.13 16.06
C LEU A 89 9.56 -0.03 15.55
N SER A 90 8.39 -0.29 16.15
CA SER A 90 7.46 -1.31 15.70
C SER A 90 7.00 -1.08 14.26
N TYR A 91 6.58 0.15 13.92
CA TYR A 91 6.21 0.41 12.53
C TYR A 91 7.43 0.30 11.59
N LYS A 92 8.62 0.71 12.04
CA LYS A 92 9.85 0.61 11.22
C LYS A 92 10.19 -0.83 10.89
N LYS A 93 9.96 -1.77 11.81
CA LYS A 93 10.09 -3.21 11.55
C LYS A 93 9.15 -3.68 10.44
N SER A 94 7.90 -3.19 10.39
CA SER A 94 6.99 -3.49 9.27
C SER A 94 7.50 -2.97 7.93
N VAL A 95 8.14 -1.79 7.90
CA VAL A 95 8.76 -1.24 6.69
C VAL A 95 9.98 -2.05 6.25
N GLU A 96 10.76 -2.55 7.20
CA GLU A 96 11.88 -3.45 6.93
C GLU A 96 11.40 -4.81 6.39
N ALA A 97 10.36 -5.38 6.98
CA ALA A 97 9.74 -6.62 6.51
C ALA A 97 9.24 -6.50 5.07
N LEU A 98 8.64 -5.36 4.68
CA LEU A 98 8.30 -5.07 3.29
C LEU A 98 9.54 -5.10 2.38
N THR A 99 10.65 -4.48 2.81
CA THR A 99 11.90 -4.47 2.04
C THR A 99 12.44 -5.89 1.83
N VAL A 100 12.41 -6.72 2.87
CA VAL A 100 12.84 -8.12 2.80
C VAL A 100 11.93 -8.94 1.87
N ALA A 101 10.60 -8.81 2.02
CA ALA A 101 9.63 -9.52 1.20
C ALA A 101 9.78 -9.16 -0.29
N LYS A 102 9.99 -7.88 -0.59
CA LYS A 102 10.24 -7.43 -1.98
C LYS A 102 11.51 -8.05 -2.57
N LYS A 103 12.61 -8.08 -1.82
CA LYS A 103 13.86 -8.72 -2.29
C LYS A 103 13.69 -10.21 -2.56
N ALA A 104 12.96 -10.92 -1.69
CA ALA A 104 12.65 -12.33 -1.88
C ALA A 104 11.82 -12.54 -3.16
N GLN A 105 10.78 -11.73 -3.35
CA GLN A 105 9.92 -11.75 -4.53
C GLN A 105 10.71 -11.51 -5.83
N GLU A 106 11.61 -10.52 -5.85
CA GLU A 106 12.44 -10.22 -7.03
C GLU A 106 13.33 -11.42 -7.39
N ALA A 107 13.88 -12.11 -6.39
CA ALA A 107 14.68 -13.31 -6.59
C ALA A 107 13.84 -14.48 -7.12
N SER A 108 12.68 -14.76 -6.54
CA SER A 108 11.80 -15.85 -6.96
C SER A 108 11.23 -15.63 -8.35
N GLU A 109 10.83 -14.40 -8.71
CA GLU A 109 10.30 -14.12 -10.04
C GLU A 109 11.40 -14.22 -11.11
N LYS A 110 12.64 -13.83 -10.77
CA LYS A 110 13.79 -14.05 -11.67
C LYS A 110 14.02 -15.54 -11.91
N LEU A 111 13.98 -16.38 -10.87
CA LEU A 111 14.11 -17.83 -10.99
C LEU A 111 12.97 -18.42 -11.86
N ALA A 112 11.73 -18.03 -11.59
CA ALA A 112 10.57 -18.50 -12.34
C ALA A 112 10.59 -18.07 -13.82
N LYS A 113 11.12 -16.88 -14.14
CA LYS A 113 11.32 -16.43 -15.53
C LYS A 113 12.41 -17.24 -16.23
N ASN A 114 13.50 -17.57 -15.53
CA ASN A 114 14.61 -18.32 -16.10
C ASN A 114 14.31 -19.81 -16.28
N SER A 115 13.32 -20.36 -15.55
CA SER A 115 12.97 -21.78 -15.64
C SER A 115 12.19 -22.17 -16.90
N LYS A 116 11.83 -21.24 -17.79
CA LYS A 116 10.99 -21.51 -18.98
C LYS A 116 11.46 -22.64 -19.90
N LYS A 117 12.77 -22.90 -19.94
CA LYS A 117 13.37 -23.96 -20.77
C LYS A 117 13.63 -25.27 -20.00
N LEU A 118 13.37 -25.28 -18.69
CA LEU A 118 13.53 -26.46 -17.84
C LEU A 118 12.29 -27.37 -17.98
N ASP A 119 12.36 -28.54 -17.37
CA ASP A 119 11.22 -29.46 -17.33
C ASP A 119 9.99 -28.83 -16.63
N ILE A 120 8.82 -29.41 -16.90
CA ILE A 120 7.54 -28.90 -16.42
C ILE A 120 7.47 -28.87 -14.89
N THR A 121 7.99 -29.89 -14.21
CA THR A 121 8.00 -29.99 -12.75
C THR A 121 8.80 -28.85 -12.13
N THR A 122 10.01 -28.60 -12.66
CA THR A 122 10.84 -27.48 -12.21
C THR A 122 10.20 -26.12 -12.48
N GLN A 123 9.50 -25.96 -13.61
CA GLN A 123 8.74 -24.75 -13.90
C GLN A 123 7.63 -24.52 -12.87
N GLU A 124 6.87 -25.54 -12.53
CA GLU A 124 5.78 -25.44 -11.55
C GLU A 124 6.31 -25.07 -10.16
N VAL A 125 7.37 -25.74 -9.69
CA VAL A 125 7.98 -25.47 -8.38
C VAL A 125 8.42 -24.00 -8.26
N ASN A 126 9.13 -23.48 -9.27
CA ASN A 126 9.59 -22.10 -9.26
C ASN A 126 8.42 -21.09 -9.31
N ARG A 127 7.36 -21.41 -10.06
CA ARG A 127 6.16 -20.56 -10.13
C ARG A 127 5.36 -20.55 -8.83
N ARG A 128 5.27 -21.70 -8.14
CA ARG A 128 4.66 -21.77 -6.81
C ARG A 128 5.45 -20.98 -5.76
N LYS A 129 6.79 -21.02 -5.83
CA LYS A 129 7.63 -20.19 -4.96
C LYS A 129 7.45 -18.70 -5.22
N ALA A 130 7.39 -18.29 -6.49
CA ALA A 130 7.12 -16.90 -6.85
C ALA A 130 5.74 -16.44 -6.34
N LEU A 131 4.71 -17.27 -6.48
CA LEU A 131 3.38 -17.00 -5.94
C LEU A 131 3.39 -16.77 -4.41
N ASP A 132 4.06 -17.65 -3.66
CA ASP A 132 4.20 -17.53 -2.20
C ASP A 132 4.92 -16.24 -1.79
N ASP A 133 5.98 -15.85 -2.51
CA ASP A 133 6.69 -14.59 -2.22
C ASP A 133 5.89 -13.35 -2.66
N ASP A 134 5.10 -13.41 -3.74
CA ASP A 134 4.18 -12.35 -4.14
C ASP A 134 3.09 -12.12 -3.06
N GLU A 135 2.57 -13.19 -2.45
CA GLU A 135 1.62 -13.13 -1.33
C GLU A 135 2.23 -12.52 -0.07
N LYS A 136 3.47 -12.89 0.27
CA LYS A 136 4.21 -12.26 1.38
C LYS A 136 4.47 -10.79 1.12
N TRP A 137 4.83 -10.42 -0.11
CA TRP A 137 5.04 -9.03 -0.48
C TRP A 137 3.76 -8.22 -0.36
N LEU A 138 2.63 -8.73 -0.84
CA LEU A 138 1.31 -8.11 -0.69
C LEU A 138 0.99 -7.83 0.78
N ASN A 139 1.11 -8.85 1.64
CA ASN A 139 0.79 -8.73 3.06
C ASN A 139 1.72 -7.74 3.77
N ALA A 140 3.03 -7.80 3.50
CA ALA A 140 4.00 -6.89 4.10
C ALA A 140 3.78 -5.43 3.67
N ALA A 141 3.37 -5.20 2.42
CA ALA A 141 3.07 -3.88 1.90
C ALA A 141 1.87 -3.24 2.60
N ILE A 142 0.79 -4.01 2.79
CA ILE A 142 -0.39 -3.57 3.54
C ILE A 142 -0.06 -3.32 5.01
N ALA A 143 0.69 -4.23 5.65
CA ALA A 143 1.10 -4.08 7.05
C ALA A 143 1.97 -2.82 7.26
N ALA A 144 2.91 -2.55 6.37
CA ALA A 144 3.75 -1.36 6.44
C ALA A 144 2.96 -0.06 6.22
N ALA A 145 1.98 -0.05 5.30
CA ALA A 145 1.08 1.09 5.12
C ALA A 145 0.21 1.33 6.36
N THR A 146 -0.37 0.26 6.92
CA THR A 146 -1.21 0.30 8.12
C THR A 146 -0.42 0.81 9.32
N ALA A 147 0.75 0.23 9.61
CA ALA A 147 1.55 0.64 10.77
C ALA A 147 2.01 2.11 10.67
N ARG A 148 2.34 2.58 9.47
CA ARG A 148 2.75 3.98 9.25
C ARG A 148 1.60 4.96 9.44
N LEU A 149 0.43 4.67 8.86
CA LEU A 149 -0.76 5.50 9.03
C LEU A 149 -1.22 5.49 10.49
N GLY A 150 -1.20 4.32 11.12
CA GLY A 150 -1.56 4.11 12.51
C GLY A 150 -0.70 4.91 13.48
N PHE A 151 0.62 4.95 13.26
CA PHE A 151 1.52 5.82 14.04
C PHE A 151 1.12 7.30 13.96
N MET A 152 0.79 7.80 12.76
CA MET A 152 0.35 9.20 12.58
C MET A 152 -1.04 9.45 13.20
N THR A 153 -1.94 8.46 13.19
CA THR A 153 -3.21 8.53 13.90
C THR A 153 -3.01 8.64 15.40
N LYS A 154 -2.16 7.76 15.96
CA LYS A 154 -1.93 7.66 17.40
C LYS A 154 -1.15 8.86 17.94
N TYR A 155 -0.22 9.39 17.15
CA TYR A 155 0.66 10.48 17.53
C TYR A 155 0.69 11.60 16.48
N PRO A 156 -0.39 12.39 16.37
CA PRO A 156 -0.55 13.37 15.29
C PRO A 156 0.53 14.46 15.27
N ASN A 157 1.16 14.76 16.41
CA ASN A 157 2.19 15.80 16.54
C ASN A 157 3.62 15.24 16.66
N ALA A 158 3.81 13.91 16.54
CA ALA A 158 5.13 13.29 16.70
C ALA A 158 6.13 13.68 15.61
N LEU A 159 5.64 14.02 14.42
CA LEU A 159 6.44 14.35 13.24
C LEU A 159 6.21 15.81 12.86
N SER A 160 7.19 16.45 12.24
CA SER A 160 7.04 17.77 11.64
C SER A 160 6.08 17.74 10.43
N THR A 161 5.61 18.89 9.96
CA THR A 161 4.68 18.95 8.83
C THR A 161 5.28 18.35 7.54
N PRO A 162 6.53 18.68 7.13
CA PRO A 162 7.16 18.03 5.97
C PRO A 162 7.33 16.51 6.15
N SER A 163 7.73 16.07 7.34
CA SER A 163 7.88 14.64 7.64
C SER A 163 6.55 13.91 7.50
N THR A 164 5.47 14.45 8.09
CA THR A 164 4.12 13.91 7.97
C THR A 164 3.70 13.73 6.51
N LYS A 165 3.95 14.73 5.64
CA LYS A 165 3.67 14.61 4.19
C LYS A 165 4.44 13.47 3.54
N THR A 166 5.73 13.33 3.85
CA THR A 166 6.56 12.23 3.34
C THR A 166 6.05 10.87 3.82
N HIS A 167 5.58 10.77 5.07
CA HIS A 167 5.02 9.52 5.60
C HIS A 167 3.68 9.16 4.95
N ILE A 168 2.80 10.14 4.68
CA ILE A 168 1.56 9.92 3.92
C ILE A 168 1.89 9.39 2.52
N LYS A 169 2.80 10.06 1.79
CA LYS A 169 3.24 9.62 0.46
C LYS A 169 3.84 8.21 0.51
N ALA A 170 4.70 7.94 1.48
CA ALA A 170 5.32 6.63 1.59
C ALA A 170 4.31 5.53 1.95
N ALA A 171 3.21 5.84 2.64
CA ALA A 171 2.11 4.90 2.84
C ALA A 171 1.37 4.60 1.51
N GLU A 172 1.19 5.61 0.65
CA GLU A 172 0.65 5.42 -0.70
C GLU A 172 1.58 4.55 -1.57
N ASP A 173 2.89 4.77 -1.50
CA ASP A 173 3.87 3.96 -2.22
C ASP A 173 3.83 2.49 -1.76
N ASN A 174 3.60 2.24 -0.47
CA ASN A 174 3.38 0.90 0.06
C ASN A 174 2.08 0.29 -0.50
N LEU A 175 0.98 1.05 -0.57
CA LEU A 175 -0.28 0.57 -1.16
C LEU A 175 -0.13 0.31 -2.68
N ASN A 176 0.65 1.12 -3.39
CA ASN A 176 0.98 0.86 -4.78
C ASN A 176 1.80 -0.43 -4.94
N SER A 177 2.72 -0.70 -4.00
CA SER A 177 3.46 -1.97 -3.97
C SER A 177 2.52 -3.17 -3.75
N ALA A 178 1.55 -3.04 -2.85
CA ALA A 178 0.51 -4.06 -2.63
C ALA A 178 -0.32 -4.31 -3.90
N LYS A 179 -0.69 -3.25 -4.63
CA LYS A 179 -1.37 -3.36 -5.93
C LYS A 179 -0.53 -4.16 -6.92
N THR A 180 0.76 -3.85 -7.06
CA THR A 180 1.66 -4.58 -7.94
C THR A 180 1.77 -6.05 -7.54
N ALA A 181 1.97 -6.34 -6.25
CA ALA A 181 2.03 -7.71 -5.74
C ALA A 181 0.76 -8.50 -6.07
N LYS A 182 -0.42 -7.90 -5.87
CA LYS A 182 -1.71 -8.52 -6.21
C LYS A 182 -1.82 -8.88 -7.69
N ARG A 183 -1.33 -8.02 -8.59
CA ARG A 183 -1.28 -8.31 -10.01
C ARG A 183 -0.35 -9.49 -10.33
N GLU A 184 0.82 -9.54 -9.71
CA GLU A 184 1.78 -10.63 -9.91
C GLU A 184 1.22 -11.98 -9.42
N ILE A 185 0.52 -12.01 -8.28
CA ILE A 185 -0.22 -13.20 -7.79
C ILE A 185 -1.13 -13.78 -8.88
N GLU A 186 -1.96 -12.95 -9.51
CA GLU A 186 -2.88 -13.41 -10.55
C GLU A 186 -2.14 -13.90 -11.81
N ILE A 187 -1.00 -13.26 -12.15
CA ILE A 187 -0.12 -13.73 -13.22
C ILE A 187 0.47 -15.11 -12.89
N GLN A 188 0.95 -15.34 -11.67
CA GLN A 188 1.51 -16.65 -11.29
C GLN A 188 0.45 -17.73 -11.27
N LYS A 189 -0.74 -17.46 -10.73
CA LYS A 189 -1.87 -18.39 -10.75
C LYS A 189 -2.21 -18.83 -12.16
N LYS A 190 -2.29 -17.87 -13.10
CA LYS A 190 -2.54 -18.17 -14.52
C LYS A 190 -1.45 -19.07 -15.12
N LYS A 191 -0.17 -18.74 -14.90
CA LYS A 191 0.96 -19.54 -15.41
C LYS A 191 0.97 -20.96 -14.83
N ILE A 192 0.66 -21.13 -13.55
CA ILE A 192 0.55 -22.44 -12.90
C ILE A 192 -0.60 -23.25 -13.54
N ALA A 193 -1.75 -22.61 -13.79
CA ALA A 193 -2.88 -23.27 -14.45
C ALA A 193 -2.52 -23.72 -15.88
N GLU A 194 -1.82 -22.87 -16.65
CA GLU A 194 -1.33 -23.20 -17.99
C GLU A 194 -0.39 -24.42 -17.99
N ILE A 195 0.53 -24.48 -17.01
CA ILE A 195 1.43 -25.63 -16.83
C ILE A 195 0.64 -26.92 -16.61
N LYS A 196 -0.37 -26.90 -15.74
CA LYS A 196 -1.23 -28.06 -15.46
C LYS A 196 -1.98 -28.54 -16.71
N VAL A 197 -2.44 -27.61 -17.55
CA VAL A 197 -3.11 -27.95 -18.82
C VAL A 197 -2.14 -28.64 -19.78
N ILE A 198 -0.89 -28.17 -19.87
CA ILE A 198 0.14 -28.80 -20.72
C ILE A 198 0.47 -30.21 -20.24
N GLU A 199 0.62 -30.40 -18.93
CA GLU A 199 0.89 -31.70 -18.32
C GLU A 199 -0.25 -32.69 -18.59
N ALA A 200 -1.50 -32.29 -18.40
CA ALA A 200 -2.67 -33.11 -18.69
C ALA A 200 -2.73 -33.55 -20.16
N LYS A 201 -2.41 -32.65 -21.10
CA LYS A 201 -2.34 -32.98 -22.53
C LYS A 201 -1.25 -34.00 -22.84
N LYS A 202 -0.07 -33.86 -22.22
CA LYS A 202 1.04 -34.84 -22.39
C LYS A 202 0.65 -36.21 -21.84
N ALA A 203 0.01 -36.26 -20.67
CA ALA A 203 -0.46 -37.51 -20.08
C ALA A 203 -1.51 -38.21 -20.97
N ALA A 204 -2.49 -37.47 -21.50
CA ALA A 204 -3.50 -38.00 -22.42
C ALA A 204 -2.87 -38.55 -23.72
N ALA A 205 -1.90 -37.82 -24.30
CA ALA A 205 -1.20 -38.27 -25.51
C ALA A 205 -0.34 -39.52 -25.27
N ALA A 206 0.18 -39.73 -24.05
CA ALA A 206 0.90 -40.94 -23.69
C ALA A 206 -0.03 -42.13 -23.44
N ALA A 207 -1.23 -41.89 -22.90
CA ALA A 207 -2.23 -42.92 -22.64
C ALA A 207 -2.88 -43.47 -23.93
N GLY A 208 -3.14 -42.61 -24.93
CA GLY A 208 -3.73 -43.02 -26.22
C GLY A 208 -2.77 -43.70 -27.20
N LYS A 209 -1.51 -43.94 -26.80
CA LYS A 209 -0.50 -44.69 -27.58
C LYS A 209 -0.25 -46.11 -27.06
N LYS A 210 -1.03 -46.56 -26.07
CA LYS A 210 -1.07 -47.94 -25.59
C LYS A 210 -2.25 -48.66 -26.20
#